data_AF-A0A3R9FFS5-F1
#
_entry.id   AF-A0A3R9FFS5-F1
#
_cell.length_a   1.000
_cell.length_b   1.000
_cell.length_c   1.000
_cell.angle_alpha   90.00
_cell.angle_beta   90.00
_cell.angle_gamma   90.00
#
_symmetry.space_group_name_H-M   'P 1'
#
loop_
_entity.id
_entity.type
_entity.pdbx_description
1 polymer ?
#
loop_
_entity_poly.entity_id
_entity_poly.type
_entity_poly.pdbx_seq_one_letter_code
_entity_poly.pdbx_strand_id
1 'polypeptide(L)'
;MGNEVLLEVLSNVTTDTVDDVARELAKREEDITVLVDHFPSMSNVEKMTILSMSLYSKSKKLRELVEDVATSDEIFYLKDYAQGVMDKLDKEKKEVLLNNIIKRFNRQEDSAQIVDLAVAGSLESEEAISFLESVKSNNKDVVEQAQIGILQIRDGIRGILEDYNAPNRKFSIRGLREALYNSLPNHDAEEQILRDLFSSDEETLVDTTRIILYEPAFPRVKINETLLQRLVEILEGNFNHEIKENAASILGRETKRKGNKHLKQELIRVYESGSYKKKGLMNVLKNKELTETLRDILKV
;
A
#
# COMPACT_ATOMS: atom_id res chain seq x y z
N MET A 1 -23.98 -29.41 -12.47
CA MET A 1 -24.76 -29.32 -13.73
C MET A 1 -23.76 -29.46 -14.88
N GLY A 2 -24.03 -30.21 -15.96
CA GLY A 2 -23.00 -30.45 -16.98
C GLY A 2 -22.53 -29.15 -17.68
N ASN A 3 -21.25 -29.07 -18.07
CA ASN A 3 -20.66 -27.91 -18.78
C ASN A 3 -21.50 -27.40 -19.95
N GLU A 4 -22.22 -28.29 -20.63
CA GLU A 4 -23.10 -27.97 -21.76
C GLU A 4 -24.27 -27.06 -21.36
N VAL A 5 -24.88 -27.27 -20.19
CA VAL A 5 -26.04 -26.49 -19.75
C VAL A 5 -25.63 -25.09 -19.28
N LEU A 6 -24.40 -24.93 -18.81
CA LEU A 6 -23.82 -23.64 -18.43
C LEU A 6 -23.59 -22.75 -19.66
N LEU A 7 -23.01 -23.33 -20.73
CA LEU A 7 -22.82 -22.65 -22.01
C LEU A 7 -24.15 -22.34 -22.71
N GLU A 8 -25.15 -23.22 -22.58
CA GLU A 8 -26.49 -22.97 -23.10
C GLU A 8 -27.16 -21.76 -22.43
N VAL A 9 -27.04 -21.62 -21.10
CA VAL A 9 -27.55 -20.44 -20.38
C VAL A 9 -26.86 -19.16 -20.86
N LEU A 10 -25.54 -19.18 -21.07
CA LEU A 10 -24.77 -18.04 -21.55
C LEU A 10 -25.14 -17.64 -22.98
N SER A 11 -25.37 -18.62 -23.86
CA SER A 11 -25.72 -18.38 -25.27
C SER A 11 -27.06 -17.67 -25.46
N ASN A 12 -27.91 -17.64 -24.43
CA ASN A 12 -29.20 -16.97 -24.42
C ASN A 12 -29.18 -15.59 -23.74
N VAL A 13 -28.02 -15.12 -23.27
CA VAL A 13 -27.92 -13.83 -22.58
C VAL A 13 -28.04 -12.68 -23.58
N THR A 14 -28.85 -11.69 -23.20
CA THR A 14 -28.94 -10.39 -23.87
C THR A 14 -28.30 -9.31 -23.02
N THR A 15 -28.03 -8.14 -23.61
CA THR A 15 -27.48 -6.98 -22.91
C THR A 15 -28.27 -6.60 -21.64
N ASP A 16 -29.59 -6.79 -21.65
CA ASP A 16 -30.48 -6.42 -20.55
C ASP A 16 -30.46 -7.44 -19.39
N THR A 17 -29.95 -8.65 -19.66
CA THR A 17 -29.98 -9.78 -18.71
C THR A 17 -28.61 -10.12 -18.11
N VAL A 18 -27.56 -9.40 -18.54
CA VAL A 18 -26.17 -9.63 -18.13
C VAL A 18 -26.02 -9.71 -16.61
N ASP A 19 -26.56 -8.75 -15.86
CA ASP A 19 -26.37 -8.66 -14.41
C ASP A 19 -27.12 -9.77 -13.65
N ASP A 20 -28.37 -10.01 -14.02
CA ASP A 20 -29.21 -11.03 -13.39
C ASP A 20 -28.66 -12.45 -13.64
N VAL A 21 -28.24 -12.73 -14.88
CA VAL A 21 -27.64 -14.02 -15.23
C VAL A 21 -26.28 -14.16 -14.55
N ALA A 22 -25.44 -13.13 -14.52
CA ALA A 22 -24.17 -13.15 -13.80
C ALA A 22 -24.36 -13.47 -12.31
N ARG A 23 -25.35 -12.85 -11.66
CA ARG A 23 -25.67 -13.11 -10.25
C ARG A 23 -26.13 -14.54 -10.02
N GLU A 24 -27.00 -15.07 -10.87
CA GLU A 24 -27.50 -16.44 -10.77
C GLU A 24 -26.42 -17.48 -11.02
N LEU A 25 -25.52 -17.24 -11.98
CA LEU A 25 -24.38 -18.11 -12.26
C LEU A 25 -23.36 -18.07 -11.10
N ALA A 26 -23.07 -16.88 -10.56
CA ALA A 26 -22.12 -16.74 -9.45
C ALA A 26 -22.56 -17.49 -8.18
N LYS A 27 -23.86 -17.52 -7.87
CA LYS A 27 -24.41 -18.28 -6.72
C LYS A 27 -24.17 -19.79 -6.83
N ARG A 28 -24.00 -20.31 -8.05
CA ARG A 28 -23.86 -21.75 -8.29
C ARG A 28 -22.42 -22.22 -8.12
N GLU A 29 -21.43 -21.33 -8.15
CA GLU A 29 -19.97 -21.55 -7.98
C GLU A 29 -19.33 -22.76 -8.71
N GLU A 30 -20.07 -23.51 -9.54
CA GLU A 30 -19.60 -24.66 -10.29
C GLU A 30 -18.87 -24.23 -11.58
N ASP A 31 -17.67 -24.79 -11.80
CA ASP A 31 -16.90 -24.80 -13.05
C ASP A 31 -16.51 -23.44 -13.68
N ILE A 32 -16.16 -22.46 -12.85
CA ILE A 32 -15.56 -21.18 -13.27
C ILE A 32 -14.37 -21.35 -14.24
N THR A 33 -13.59 -22.42 -14.09
CA THR A 33 -12.45 -22.71 -14.98
C THR A 33 -12.92 -22.90 -16.43
N VAL A 34 -14.02 -23.60 -16.64
CA VAL A 34 -14.58 -23.83 -17.99
C VAL A 34 -15.02 -22.52 -18.63
N LEU A 35 -15.59 -21.60 -17.84
CA LEU A 35 -15.99 -20.28 -18.32
C LEU A 35 -14.80 -19.43 -18.73
N VAL A 36 -13.74 -19.42 -17.91
CA VAL A 36 -12.49 -18.70 -18.20
C VAL A 36 -11.82 -19.27 -19.45
N ASP A 37 -11.79 -20.60 -19.61
CA ASP A 37 -11.15 -21.26 -20.75
C ASP A 37 -11.89 -20.97 -22.08
N HIS A 38 -13.21 -20.86 -22.06
CA HIS A 38 -14.02 -20.57 -23.26
C HIS A 38 -14.18 -19.08 -23.53
N PHE A 39 -13.85 -18.21 -22.57
CA PHE A 39 -13.99 -16.76 -22.67
C PHE A 39 -13.49 -16.15 -23.99
N PRO A 40 -12.30 -16.51 -24.54
CA PRO A 40 -11.80 -15.91 -25.78
C PRO A 40 -12.71 -16.13 -26.99
N SER A 41 -13.46 -17.25 -26.99
CA SER A 41 -14.34 -17.66 -28.08
C SER A 41 -15.79 -17.18 -27.95
N MET A 42 -16.14 -16.59 -26.81
CA MET A 42 -17.50 -16.13 -26.50
C MET A 42 -17.84 -14.83 -27.23
N SER A 43 -19.13 -14.61 -27.45
CA SER A 43 -19.66 -13.31 -27.86
C SER A 43 -19.42 -12.26 -26.78
N ASN A 44 -19.51 -11.00 -27.17
CA ASN A 44 -19.19 -9.92 -26.24
C ASN A 44 -20.20 -9.78 -25.09
N VAL A 45 -21.47 -10.15 -25.30
CA VAL A 45 -22.50 -10.15 -24.26
C VAL A 45 -22.22 -11.26 -23.22
N GLU A 46 -21.82 -12.43 -23.69
CA GLU A 46 -21.38 -13.52 -22.82
C GLU A 46 -20.13 -13.13 -22.03
N LYS A 47 -19.12 -12.53 -22.69
CA LYS A 47 -17.92 -12.00 -22.03
C LYS A 47 -18.28 -10.99 -20.93
N MET A 48 -19.16 -10.03 -21.21
CA MET A 48 -19.65 -9.07 -20.19
C MET A 48 -20.33 -9.77 -19.00
N THR A 49 -21.05 -10.85 -19.25
CA THR A 49 -21.70 -11.65 -18.20
C THR A 49 -20.67 -12.33 -17.31
N ILE A 50 -19.65 -12.95 -17.89
CA ILE A 50 -18.54 -13.55 -17.13
C ILE A 50 -17.77 -12.51 -16.32
N LEU A 51 -17.52 -11.32 -16.88
CA LEU A 51 -16.85 -10.24 -16.16
C LEU A 51 -17.69 -9.79 -14.95
N SER A 52 -19.01 -9.61 -15.13
CA SER A 52 -19.95 -9.24 -14.07
C SER A 52 -20.12 -10.30 -12.98
N MET A 53 -19.89 -11.58 -13.29
CA MET A 53 -19.91 -12.64 -12.27
C MET A 53 -18.88 -12.38 -11.16
N SER A 54 -17.80 -11.65 -11.46
CA SER A 54 -16.77 -11.32 -10.48
C SER A 54 -17.28 -10.42 -9.34
N LEU A 55 -18.36 -9.65 -9.57
CA LEU A 55 -19.06 -8.85 -8.54
C LEU A 55 -19.82 -9.70 -7.53
N TYR A 56 -20.14 -10.94 -7.87
CA TYR A 56 -21.00 -11.81 -7.07
C TYR A 56 -20.30 -13.08 -6.60
N SER A 57 -19.09 -13.34 -7.10
CA SER A 57 -18.30 -14.52 -6.80
C SER A 57 -17.05 -14.16 -6.00
N LYS A 58 -16.61 -15.08 -5.13
CA LYS A 58 -15.32 -14.98 -4.42
C LYS A 58 -14.15 -15.56 -5.22
N SER A 59 -14.37 -15.95 -6.47
CA SER A 59 -13.35 -16.63 -7.27
C SER A 59 -12.19 -15.70 -7.67
N LYS A 60 -10.98 -16.11 -7.26
CA LYS A 60 -9.74 -15.42 -7.65
C LYS A 60 -9.52 -15.44 -9.17
N LYS A 61 -9.85 -16.56 -9.84
CA LYS A 61 -9.68 -16.70 -11.29
C LYS A 61 -10.55 -15.71 -12.08
N LEU A 62 -11.77 -15.44 -11.63
CA LEU A 62 -12.62 -14.43 -12.28
C LEU A 62 -12.05 -13.02 -12.12
N ARG A 63 -11.46 -12.71 -10.95
CA ARG A 63 -10.82 -11.42 -10.71
C ARG A 63 -9.59 -11.23 -11.59
N GLU A 64 -8.74 -12.26 -11.67
CA GLU A 64 -7.57 -12.29 -12.57
C GLU A 64 -8.00 -12.07 -14.02
N LEU A 65 -9.09 -12.73 -14.47
CA LEU A 65 -9.62 -12.51 -15.81
C LEU A 65 -10.08 -11.06 -16.06
N VAL A 66 -10.73 -10.41 -15.08
CA VAL A 66 -11.14 -9.00 -15.24
C VAL A 66 -9.91 -8.09 -15.39
N GLU A 67 -8.88 -8.30 -14.57
CA GLU A 67 -7.61 -7.55 -14.64
C GLU A 67 -6.89 -7.76 -15.98
N ASP A 68 -6.85 -9.01 -16.46
CA ASP A 68 -6.27 -9.35 -17.76
C ASP A 68 -7.02 -8.65 -18.90
N VAL A 69 -8.35 -8.69 -18.91
CA VAL A 69 -9.15 -8.04 -19.95
C VAL A 69 -8.94 -6.52 -19.96
N ALA A 70 -8.91 -5.87 -18.79
CA ALA A 70 -8.70 -4.42 -18.68
C ALA A 70 -7.36 -3.96 -19.28
N THR A 71 -6.34 -4.81 -19.24
CA THR A 71 -4.97 -4.51 -19.72
C THR A 71 -4.61 -5.12 -21.08
N SER A 72 -5.48 -5.97 -21.63
CA SER A 72 -5.27 -6.68 -22.90
C SER A 72 -5.50 -5.85 -24.18
N ASP A 73 -5.30 -6.50 -25.33
CA ASP A 73 -5.64 -6.03 -26.67
C ASP A 73 -7.11 -6.28 -27.07
N GLU A 74 -7.99 -6.59 -26.10
CA GLU A 74 -9.44 -6.71 -26.34
C GLU A 74 -10.06 -5.40 -26.85
N ILE A 75 -11.26 -5.53 -27.42
CA ILE A 75 -12.00 -4.38 -27.96
C ILE A 75 -12.31 -3.36 -26.86
N PHE A 76 -12.23 -2.08 -27.21
CA PHE A 76 -12.27 -0.95 -26.29
C PHE A 76 -13.39 -1.02 -25.23
N TYR A 77 -14.62 -1.34 -25.64
CA TYR A 77 -15.74 -1.36 -24.69
C TYR A 77 -15.70 -2.53 -23.69
N LEU A 78 -15.07 -3.67 -24.04
CA LEU A 78 -14.87 -4.76 -23.08
C LEU A 78 -13.82 -4.38 -22.04
N LYS A 79 -12.80 -3.62 -22.45
CA LYS A 79 -11.80 -3.07 -21.52
C LYS A 79 -12.45 -2.06 -20.56
N ASP A 80 -13.24 -1.13 -21.09
CA ASP A 80 -13.99 -0.16 -20.30
C ASP A 80 -14.98 -0.83 -19.35
N TYR A 81 -15.66 -1.88 -19.81
CA TYR A 81 -16.54 -2.68 -18.97
C TYR A 81 -15.78 -3.40 -17.84
N ALA A 82 -14.65 -4.03 -18.16
CA ALA A 82 -13.79 -4.68 -17.16
C ALA A 82 -13.29 -3.66 -16.13
N GLN A 83 -12.86 -2.48 -16.57
CA GLN A 83 -12.48 -1.39 -15.67
C GLN A 83 -13.63 -0.98 -14.74
N GLY A 84 -14.85 -0.78 -15.28
CA GLY A 84 -16.02 -0.46 -14.46
C GLY A 84 -16.40 -1.56 -13.47
N VAL A 85 -16.14 -2.83 -13.79
CA VAL A 85 -16.29 -3.95 -12.84
C VAL A 85 -15.23 -3.87 -11.73
N MET A 86 -13.96 -3.61 -12.06
CA MET A 86 -12.91 -3.41 -11.05
C MET A 86 -13.24 -2.24 -10.12
N ASP A 87 -13.69 -1.11 -10.66
CA ASP A 87 -14.05 0.07 -9.88
C ASP A 87 -15.17 -0.23 -8.86
N LYS A 88 -16.18 -1.03 -9.26
CA LYS A 88 -17.26 -1.50 -8.38
C LYS A 88 -16.73 -2.41 -7.26
N LEU A 89 -15.87 -3.38 -7.61
CA LEU A 89 -15.25 -4.28 -6.62
C LEU A 89 -14.42 -3.49 -5.60
N ASP A 90 -13.67 -2.50 -6.06
CA ASP A 90 -12.84 -1.67 -5.19
C ASP A 90 -13.69 -0.75 -4.31
N LYS A 91 -14.80 -0.20 -4.85
CA LYS A 91 -15.78 0.52 -4.04
C LYS A 91 -16.36 -0.35 -2.92
N GLU A 92 -16.78 -1.58 -3.22
CA GLU A 92 -17.33 -2.49 -2.21
C GLU A 92 -16.28 -2.82 -1.12
N LYS A 93 -15.02 -3.08 -1.50
CA LYS A 93 -13.93 -3.30 -0.53
C LYS A 93 -13.73 -2.09 0.38
N LYS A 94 -13.71 -0.87 -0.19
CA LYS A 94 -13.59 0.39 0.56
C LYS A 94 -14.75 0.57 1.54
N GLU A 95 -15.98 0.30 1.12
CA GLU A 95 -17.17 0.37 1.99
C GLU A 95 -17.11 -0.64 3.15
N VAL A 96 -16.73 -1.90 2.86
CA VAL A 96 -16.58 -2.92 3.91
C VAL A 96 -15.50 -2.52 4.91
N LEU A 97 -14.36 -2.01 4.44
CA LEU A 97 -13.28 -1.53 5.29
C LEU A 97 -13.72 -0.35 6.16
N LEU A 98 -14.37 0.66 5.58
CA LEU A 98 -14.90 1.81 6.32
C LEU A 98 -15.90 1.37 7.39
N ASN A 99 -16.84 0.48 7.04
CA ASN A 99 -17.81 -0.06 8.00
C ASN A 99 -17.15 -0.80 9.17
N ASN A 100 -16.06 -1.52 8.90
CA ASN A 100 -15.30 -2.19 9.95
C ASN A 100 -14.57 -1.20 10.86
N ILE A 101 -13.98 -0.15 10.29
CA ILE A 101 -13.37 0.97 11.04
C ILE A 101 -14.41 1.60 11.97
N ILE A 102 -15.55 2.03 11.43
CA ILE A 102 -16.63 2.66 12.20
C ILE A 102 -17.07 1.79 13.39
N LYS A 103 -17.22 0.47 13.17
CA LYS A 103 -17.65 -0.47 14.21
C LYS A 103 -16.66 -0.61 15.37
N ARG A 104 -15.35 -0.52 15.10
CA ARG A 104 -14.31 -0.71 16.12
C ARG A 104 -13.78 0.59 16.72
N PHE A 105 -13.99 1.72 16.04
CA PHE A 105 -13.33 2.99 16.33
C PHE A 105 -13.36 3.42 17.81
N ASN A 106 -14.54 3.40 18.44
CA ASN A 106 -14.69 3.84 19.84
C ASN A 106 -14.25 2.80 20.88
N ARG A 107 -13.75 1.62 20.46
CA ARG A 107 -13.37 0.51 21.35
C ARG A 107 -11.87 0.28 21.41
N GLN A 108 -11.09 1.11 20.74
CA GLN A 108 -9.64 1.00 20.66
C GLN A 108 -8.96 2.23 21.26
N GLU A 109 -7.66 2.08 21.55
CA GLU A 109 -6.81 3.16 22.03
C GLU A 109 -6.59 4.25 20.97
N ASP A 110 -6.24 5.45 21.42
CA ASP A 110 -6.06 6.64 20.57
C ASP A 110 -5.06 6.41 19.42
N SER A 111 -3.97 5.66 19.67
CA SER A 111 -3.00 5.27 18.63
C SER A 111 -3.64 4.48 17.50
N ALA A 112 -4.48 3.49 17.82
CA ALA A 112 -5.21 2.71 16.82
C ALA A 112 -6.30 3.54 16.13
N GLN A 113 -6.91 4.50 16.84
CA GLN A 113 -7.85 5.45 16.23
C GLN A 113 -7.17 6.32 15.18
N ILE A 114 -5.97 6.85 15.45
CA ILE A 114 -5.23 7.68 14.49
C ILE A 114 -4.98 6.90 13.19
N VAL A 115 -4.51 5.64 13.28
CA VAL A 115 -4.29 4.78 12.11
C VAL A 115 -5.60 4.57 11.34
N ASP A 116 -6.69 4.23 12.03
CA ASP A 116 -8.00 4.03 11.41
C ASP A 116 -8.53 5.29 10.68
N LEU A 117 -8.26 6.49 11.21
CA LEU A 117 -8.64 7.75 10.57
C LEU A 117 -7.80 8.04 9.33
N ALA A 118 -6.49 7.75 9.37
CA ALA A 118 -5.63 7.87 8.21
C ALA A 118 -6.02 6.89 7.10
N VAL A 119 -6.34 5.64 7.46
CA VAL A 119 -6.89 4.65 6.52
C VAL A 119 -8.20 5.17 5.93
N ALA A 120 -9.13 5.66 6.74
CA ALA A 120 -10.39 6.22 6.25
C ALA A 120 -10.18 7.40 5.27
N GLY A 121 -9.21 8.27 5.54
CA GLY A 121 -8.79 9.34 4.62
C GLY A 121 -8.28 8.81 3.28
N SER A 122 -7.48 7.75 3.30
CA SER A 122 -6.92 7.12 2.08
C SER A 122 -7.94 6.39 1.20
N LEU A 123 -9.16 6.14 1.70
CA LEU A 123 -10.20 5.48 0.90
C LEU A 123 -10.74 6.37 -0.22
N GLU A 124 -10.55 7.70 -0.13
CA GLU A 124 -11.07 8.67 -1.11
C GLU A 124 -12.58 8.49 -1.36
N SER A 125 -13.33 8.27 -0.28
CA SER A 125 -14.78 8.01 -0.30
C SER A 125 -15.52 9.15 0.39
N GLU A 126 -16.56 9.68 -0.25
CA GLU A 126 -17.41 10.73 0.33
C GLU A 126 -18.09 10.24 1.62
N GLU A 127 -18.46 8.97 1.69
CA GLU A 127 -19.05 8.35 2.87
C GLU A 127 -18.10 8.41 4.08
N ALA A 128 -16.78 8.35 3.85
CA ALA A 128 -15.79 8.50 4.92
C ALA A 128 -15.78 9.92 5.52
N ILE A 129 -16.10 10.97 4.75
CA ILE A 129 -16.16 12.35 5.25
C ILE A 129 -17.16 12.46 6.40
N SER A 130 -18.37 11.91 6.25
CA SER A 130 -19.40 11.98 7.28
C SER A 130 -18.94 11.30 8.59
N PHE A 131 -18.24 10.17 8.47
CA PHE A 131 -17.63 9.51 9.63
C PHE A 131 -16.56 10.40 10.28
N LEU A 132 -15.62 10.93 9.49
CA LEU A 132 -14.52 11.77 9.99
C LEU A 132 -15.04 13.05 10.68
N GLU A 133 -16.05 13.70 10.12
CA GLU A 133 -16.70 14.88 10.73
C GLU A 133 -17.43 14.55 12.05
N SER A 134 -17.84 13.29 12.24
CA SER A 134 -18.51 12.84 13.47
C SER A 134 -17.56 12.56 14.63
N VAL A 135 -16.25 12.45 14.37
CA VAL A 135 -15.24 12.11 15.38
C VAL A 135 -15.15 13.19 16.44
N LYS A 136 -15.40 12.79 17.70
CA LYS A 136 -15.25 13.64 18.88
C LYS A 136 -14.32 12.96 19.87
N SER A 137 -13.16 13.56 20.12
CA SER A 137 -12.19 13.07 21.09
C SER A 137 -11.60 14.23 21.90
N ASN A 138 -11.16 13.93 23.12
CA ASN A 138 -10.36 14.86 23.93
C ASN A 138 -8.87 14.82 23.52
N ASN A 139 -8.46 13.80 22.76
CA ASN A 139 -7.12 13.71 22.21
C ASN A 139 -7.01 14.57 20.94
N LYS A 140 -6.10 15.54 20.98
CA LYS A 140 -5.88 16.48 19.87
C LYS A 140 -5.38 15.80 18.61
N ASP A 141 -4.55 14.76 18.73
CA ASP A 141 -3.98 14.05 17.59
C ASP A 141 -5.06 13.25 16.86
N VAL A 142 -6.02 12.68 17.59
CA VAL A 142 -7.19 12.00 17.00
C VAL A 142 -8.05 13.00 16.22
N VAL A 143 -8.32 14.18 16.79
CA VAL A 143 -9.10 15.23 16.11
C VAL A 143 -8.35 15.77 14.89
N GLU A 144 -7.03 15.98 15.02
CA GLU A 144 -6.18 16.43 13.92
C GLU A 144 -6.20 15.42 12.77
N GLN A 145 -6.02 14.12 13.06
CA GLN A 145 -6.01 13.09 12.02
C GLN A 145 -7.34 12.99 11.28
N ALA A 146 -8.48 13.22 11.95
CA ALA A 146 -9.77 13.29 11.27
C ALA A 146 -9.83 14.44 10.27
N GLN A 147 -9.28 15.62 10.63
CA GLN A 147 -9.20 16.77 9.73
C GLN A 147 -8.24 16.54 8.56
N ILE A 148 -7.11 15.87 8.81
CA ILE A 148 -6.17 15.46 7.76
C ILE A 148 -6.84 14.47 6.80
N GLY A 149 -7.60 13.50 7.30
CA GLY A 149 -8.35 12.57 6.46
C GLY A 149 -9.37 13.28 5.57
N ILE A 150 -10.07 14.30 6.09
CA ILE A 150 -10.99 15.12 5.29
C ILE A 150 -10.23 15.91 4.22
N LEU A 151 -9.07 16.48 4.55
CA LEU A 151 -8.21 17.15 3.58
C LEU A 151 -7.80 16.18 2.47
N GLN A 152 -7.37 14.97 2.82
CA GLN A 152 -6.95 13.95 1.87
C GLN A 152 -8.08 13.55 0.92
N ILE A 153 -9.31 13.35 1.41
CA ILE A 153 -10.44 12.98 0.55
C ILE A 153 -10.80 14.12 -0.41
N ARG A 154 -10.74 15.38 0.04
CA ARG A 154 -11.14 16.54 -0.78
C ARG A 154 -10.09 16.94 -1.81
N ASP A 155 -8.83 17.00 -1.39
CA ASP A 155 -7.74 17.60 -2.16
C ASP A 155 -6.71 16.55 -2.63
N GLY A 156 -6.96 15.28 -2.34
CA GLY A 156 -6.08 14.16 -2.64
C GLY A 156 -4.75 14.22 -1.89
N ILE A 157 -3.80 13.40 -2.34
CA ILE A 157 -2.42 13.41 -1.83
C ILE A 157 -1.75 14.78 -1.99
N ARG A 158 -2.17 15.54 -3.01
CA ARG A 158 -1.64 16.87 -3.29
C ARG A 158 -1.92 17.83 -2.13
N GLY A 159 -3.13 17.84 -1.57
CA GLY A 159 -3.46 18.67 -0.41
C GLY A 159 -2.58 18.33 0.80
N ILE A 160 -2.32 17.04 1.03
CA ILE A 160 -1.42 16.58 2.09
C ILE A 160 0.00 17.11 1.86
N LEU A 161 0.53 16.99 0.65
CA LEU A 161 1.88 17.45 0.30
C LEU A 161 2.03 18.98 0.35
N GLU A 162 1.00 19.72 -0.03
CA GLU A 162 0.97 21.18 0.06
C GLU A 162 1.09 21.64 1.52
N ASP A 163 0.32 21.05 2.45
CA ASP A 163 0.47 21.37 3.88
C ASP A 163 1.79 20.84 4.45
N TYR A 164 2.22 19.63 4.06
CA TYR A 164 3.48 19.02 4.54
C TYR A 164 4.71 19.88 4.26
N ASN A 165 4.77 20.46 3.07
CA ASN A 165 5.90 21.26 2.61
C ASN A 165 5.75 22.76 2.97
N ALA A 166 4.63 23.18 3.55
CA ALA A 166 4.41 24.57 3.91
C ALA A 166 5.30 25.02 5.09
N PRO A 167 5.83 26.25 5.08
CA PRO A 167 6.54 26.80 6.25
C PRO A 167 5.63 26.99 7.47
N ASN A 168 4.35 27.30 7.23
CA ASN A 168 3.33 27.53 8.26
C ASN A 168 2.23 26.47 8.13
N ARG A 169 2.59 25.20 8.32
CA ARG A 169 1.66 24.07 8.20
C ARG A 169 0.47 24.22 9.14
N LYS A 170 -0.70 23.79 8.68
CA LYS A 170 -1.89 23.72 9.51
C LYS A 170 -1.84 22.51 10.45
N PHE A 171 -1.26 21.41 9.97
CA PHE A 171 -1.26 20.12 10.68
C PHE A 171 0.14 19.71 11.12
N SER A 172 0.21 18.80 12.10
CA SER A 172 1.49 18.24 12.54
C SER A 172 2.14 17.37 11.46
N ILE A 173 3.48 17.38 11.42
CA ILE A 173 4.26 16.50 10.54
C ILE A 173 3.95 15.03 10.78
N ARG A 174 3.66 14.65 12.03
CA ARG A 174 3.31 13.27 12.38
C ARG A 174 1.99 12.84 11.73
N GLY A 175 0.93 13.64 11.87
CA GLY A 175 -0.37 13.31 11.26
C GLY A 175 -0.32 13.30 9.72
N LEU A 176 0.42 14.23 9.13
CA LEU A 176 0.60 14.28 7.68
C LEU A 176 1.42 13.08 7.14
N ARG A 177 2.45 12.62 7.87
CA ARG A 177 3.18 11.39 7.53
C ARG A 177 2.27 10.16 7.58
N GLU A 178 1.43 10.05 8.60
CA GLU A 178 0.47 8.94 8.69
C GLU A 178 -0.44 8.91 7.46
N ALA A 179 -0.93 10.06 6.99
CA ALA A 179 -1.71 10.14 5.75
C ALA A 179 -0.89 9.78 4.50
N LEU A 180 0.36 10.24 4.39
CA LEU A 180 1.26 9.88 3.29
C LEU A 180 1.50 8.36 3.23
N TYR A 181 1.78 7.73 4.37
CA TYR A 181 2.10 6.31 4.43
C TYR A 181 0.90 5.44 4.06
N ASN A 182 -0.30 5.82 4.49
CA ASN A 182 -1.55 5.15 4.11
C ASN A 182 -1.98 5.44 2.66
N SER A 183 -1.26 6.30 1.93
CA SER A 183 -1.53 6.57 0.51
C SER A 183 -0.74 5.67 -0.44
N LEU A 184 0.16 4.80 0.05
CA LEU A 184 0.92 3.91 -0.81
C LEU A 184 0.01 2.92 -1.56
N PRO A 185 0.28 2.59 -2.84
CA PRO A 185 1.47 2.91 -3.64
C PRO A 185 1.32 4.18 -4.52
N ASN A 186 0.87 5.30 -3.95
CA ASN A 186 0.83 6.58 -4.66
C ASN A 186 2.25 7.13 -4.94
N HIS A 187 2.52 7.49 -6.19
CA HIS A 187 3.82 7.96 -6.65
C HIS A 187 4.35 9.19 -5.89
N ASP A 188 3.49 10.18 -5.63
CA ASP A 188 3.91 11.43 -4.99
C ASP A 188 4.18 11.23 -3.50
N ALA A 189 3.40 10.34 -2.85
CA ALA A 189 3.67 9.90 -1.49
C ALA A 189 5.02 9.18 -1.39
N GLU A 190 5.31 8.26 -2.32
CA GLU A 190 6.59 7.56 -2.39
C GLU A 190 7.78 8.53 -2.55
N GLU A 191 7.67 9.51 -3.46
CA GLU A 191 8.71 10.51 -3.63
C GLU A 191 8.96 11.31 -2.35
N GLN A 192 7.90 11.72 -1.65
CA GLN A 192 8.04 12.45 -0.40
C GLN A 192 8.70 11.59 0.69
N ILE A 193 8.31 10.32 0.82
CA ILE A 193 8.93 9.36 1.76
C ILE A 193 10.44 9.22 1.45
N LEU A 194 10.81 9.16 0.17
CA LEU A 194 12.22 9.10 -0.22
C LEU A 194 12.98 10.40 0.09
N ARG A 195 12.33 11.57 -0.04
CA ARG A 195 12.91 12.86 0.36
C ARG A 195 13.09 12.95 1.88
N ASP A 196 12.20 12.35 2.65
CA ASP A 196 12.24 12.34 4.12
C ASP A 196 13.48 11.61 4.68
N LEU A 197 14.14 10.75 3.90
CA LEU A 197 15.46 10.18 4.26
C LEU A 197 16.57 11.24 4.43
N PHE A 198 16.38 12.43 3.86
CA PHE A 198 17.29 13.57 4.01
C PHE A 198 16.88 14.51 5.14
N SER A 199 15.80 14.22 5.85
CA SER A 199 15.37 15.02 6.99
C SER A 199 16.43 15.01 8.10
N SER A 200 16.54 16.14 8.80
CA SER A 200 17.31 16.24 10.04
C SER A 200 16.50 15.85 11.29
N ASP A 201 15.18 15.67 11.15
CA ASP A 201 14.29 15.28 12.23
C ASP A 201 14.38 13.76 12.47
N GLU A 202 14.74 13.36 13.70
CA GLU A 202 14.96 11.95 14.02
C GLU A 202 13.66 11.13 13.95
N GLU A 203 12.52 11.70 14.34
CA GLU A 203 11.23 11.01 14.28
C GLU A 203 10.84 10.72 12.82
N THR A 204 11.01 11.71 11.94
CA THR A 204 10.86 11.58 10.48
C THR A 204 11.71 10.45 9.93
N LEU A 205 12.98 10.37 10.32
CA LEU A 205 13.88 9.31 9.87
C LEU A 205 13.50 7.93 10.40
N VAL A 206 13.07 7.81 11.67
CA VAL A 206 12.60 6.53 12.23
C VAL A 206 11.44 6.00 11.40
N ASP A 207 10.40 6.82 11.21
CA ASP A 207 9.19 6.36 10.54
C ASP A 207 9.42 6.10 9.06
N THR A 208 10.20 6.95 8.39
CA THR A 208 10.57 6.77 6.98
C THR A 208 11.34 5.46 6.77
N THR A 209 12.35 5.18 7.60
CA THR A 209 13.13 3.95 7.46
C THR A 209 12.31 2.70 7.80
N ARG A 210 11.35 2.79 8.73
CA ARG A 210 10.39 1.71 9.02
C ARG A 210 9.48 1.43 7.83
N ILE A 211 8.88 2.47 7.22
CA ILE A 211 7.99 2.32 6.06
C ILE A 211 8.73 1.67 4.89
N ILE A 212 9.92 2.16 4.54
CA ILE A 212 10.72 1.56 3.45
C ILE A 212 11.05 0.08 3.72
N LEU A 213 11.25 -0.28 4.99
CA LEU A 213 11.65 -1.63 5.37
C LEU A 213 10.44 -2.59 5.48
N TYR A 214 9.29 -2.14 5.95
CA TYR A 214 8.21 -3.05 6.33
C TYR A 214 6.96 -2.95 5.46
N GLU A 215 6.68 -1.80 4.85
CA GLU A 215 5.44 -1.60 4.09
C GLU A 215 5.49 -2.40 2.77
N PRO A 216 4.62 -3.42 2.58
CA PRO A 216 4.61 -4.20 1.36
C PRO A 216 4.30 -3.39 0.10
N ALA A 217 3.47 -2.34 0.21
CA ALA A 217 3.09 -1.48 -0.89
C ALA A 217 4.22 -0.53 -1.33
N PHE A 218 5.26 -0.33 -0.50
CA PHE A 218 6.39 0.53 -0.87
C PHE A 218 7.22 -0.11 -2.00
N PRO A 219 7.45 0.59 -3.13
CA PRO A 219 8.10 0.00 -4.29
C PRO A 219 9.59 -0.22 -4.02
N ARG A 220 9.93 -1.48 -3.77
CA ARG A 220 11.31 -1.91 -3.48
C ARG A 220 12.31 -1.62 -4.61
N VAL A 221 11.85 -1.29 -5.82
CA VAL A 221 12.70 -1.08 -7.02
C VAL A 221 13.35 0.31 -7.04
N LYS A 222 12.87 1.29 -6.26
CA LYS A 222 13.23 2.71 -6.41
C LYS A 222 14.47 3.20 -5.65
N ILE A 223 15.15 2.36 -4.86
CA ILE A 223 16.37 2.78 -4.16
C ILE A 223 17.53 2.89 -5.17
N ASN A 224 17.90 4.13 -5.51
CA ASN A 224 19.00 4.49 -6.41
C ASN A 224 20.32 4.70 -5.64
N GLU A 225 21.41 4.96 -6.37
CA GLU A 225 22.75 5.15 -5.79
C GLU A 225 22.79 6.26 -4.73
N THR A 226 22.11 7.38 -4.96
CA THR A 226 22.04 8.51 -4.02
C THR A 226 21.37 8.12 -2.71
N LEU A 227 20.27 7.36 -2.77
CA LEU A 227 19.57 6.87 -1.59
C LEU A 227 20.39 5.81 -0.84
N LEU A 228 21.11 4.95 -1.57
CA LEU A 228 22.06 4.00 -0.96
C LEU A 228 23.16 4.74 -0.20
N GLN A 229 23.78 5.75 -0.81
CA GLN A 229 24.80 6.57 -0.13
C GLN A 229 24.22 7.24 1.11
N ARG A 230 23.01 7.78 1.02
CA ARG A 230 22.34 8.39 2.16
C ARG A 230 22.13 7.41 3.32
N LEU A 231 21.75 6.17 3.03
CA LEU A 231 21.60 5.12 4.06
C LEU A 231 22.95 4.73 4.68
N VAL A 232 24.04 4.72 3.90
CA VAL A 232 25.40 4.53 4.44
C VAL A 232 25.79 5.68 5.37
N GLU A 233 25.54 6.94 4.97
CA GLU A 233 25.77 8.11 5.82
C GLU A 233 24.98 8.03 7.14
N ILE A 234 23.74 7.56 7.08
CA ILE A 234 22.91 7.33 8.27
C ILE A 234 23.55 6.27 9.17
N LEU A 235 24.04 5.17 8.58
CA LEU A 235 24.68 4.09 9.32
C LEU A 235 25.95 4.57 10.03
N GLU A 236 26.79 5.37 9.36
CA GLU A 236 28.05 5.91 9.90
C GLU A 236 27.84 7.11 10.84
N GLY A 237 26.75 7.87 10.64
CA GLY A 237 26.47 9.12 11.34
C GLY A 237 26.07 8.97 12.81
N ASN A 238 25.80 10.08 13.49
CA ASN A 238 25.40 10.07 14.91
C ASN A 238 23.88 9.96 15.10
N PHE A 239 23.24 8.97 14.47
CA PHE A 239 21.79 8.75 14.60
C PHE A 239 21.44 7.86 15.79
N ASN A 240 20.15 7.78 16.10
CA ASN A 240 19.65 6.79 17.04
C ASN A 240 19.89 5.36 16.51
N HIS A 241 19.81 4.37 17.41
CA HIS A 241 20.13 2.99 17.06
C HIS A 241 19.15 2.39 16.06
N GLU A 242 17.87 2.66 16.26
CA GLU A 242 16.80 2.10 15.45
C GLU A 242 16.90 2.53 13.99
N ILE A 243 17.15 3.81 13.73
CA ILE A 243 17.39 4.35 12.38
C ILE A 243 18.57 3.59 11.74
N LYS A 244 19.66 3.37 12.49
CA LYS A 244 20.84 2.65 11.98
C LYS A 244 20.56 1.19 11.66
N GLU A 245 19.80 0.49 12.51
CA GLU A 245 19.39 -0.90 12.27
C GLU A 245 18.47 -1.02 11.04
N ASN A 246 17.51 -0.10 10.91
CA ASN A 246 16.65 -0.05 9.74
C ASN A 246 17.47 0.24 8.48
N ALA A 247 18.38 1.22 8.51
CA ALA A 247 19.26 1.53 7.40
C ALA A 247 20.15 0.35 7.01
N ALA A 248 20.79 -0.32 7.97
CA ALA A 248 21.58 -1.52 7.74
C ALA A 248 20.73 -2.62 7.09
N SER A 249 19.50 -2.82 7.56
CA SER A 249 18.57 -3.82 7.02
C SER A 249 18.17 -3.51 5.58
N ILE A 250 17.89 -2.24 5.25
CA ILE A 250 17.58 -1.80 3.88
C ILE A 250 18.79 -2.06 2.96
N LEU A 251 19.98 -1.64 3.38
CA LEU A 251 21.24 -1.86 2.62
C LEU A 251 21.54 -3.35 2.43
N GLY A 252 21.28 -4.17 3.45
CA GLY A 252 21.44 -5.62 3.39
C GLY A 252 20.49 -6.32 2.43
N ARG A 253 19.29 -5.78 2.21
CA ARG A 253 18.37 -6.28 1.17
C ARG A 253 18.87 -5.92 -0.23
N GLU A 254 19.31 -4.67 -0.42
CA GLU A 254 19.75 -4.19 -1.74
C GLU A 254 21.04 -4.88 -2.21
N THR A 255 21.98 -5.18 -1.30
CA THR A 255 23.17 -5.99 -1.63
C THR A 255 22.83 -7.39 -2.14
N LYS A 256 21.84 -8.05 -1.54
CA LYS A 256 21.38 -9.39 -1.96
C LYS A 256 20.64 -9.36 -3.30
N ARG A 257 19.82 -8.33 -3.54
CA ARG A 257 18.96 -8.22 -4.72
C ARG A 257 19.72 -7.91 -6.00
N LYS A 258 20.64 -6.93 -5.95
CA LYS A 258 21.32 -6.42 -7.16
C LYS A 258 22.71 -7.02 -7.38
N GLY A 259 23.22 -7.84 -6.45
CA GLY A 259 24.61 -8.29 -6.49
C GLY A 259 25.60 -7.11 -6.51
N ASN A 260 25.22 -5.97 -5.90
CA ASN A 260 25.99 -4.73 -5.95
C ASN A 260 27.29 -4.90 -5.14
N LYS A 261 28.37 -5.28 -5.84
CA LYS A 261 29.69 -5.51 -5.27
C LYS A 261 30.28 -4.26 -4.62
N HIS A 262 30.00 -3.08 -5.18
CA HIS A 262 30.49 -1.82 -4.66
C HIS A 262 29.88 -1.53 -3.28
N LEU A 263 28.55 -1.57 -3.20
CA LEU A 263 27.84 -1.41 -1.92
C LEU A 263 28.29 -2.45 -0.88
N LYS A 264 28.49 -3.70 -1.29
CA LYS A 264 28.99 -4.74 -0.38
C LYS A 264 30.38 -4.40 0.17
N GLN A 265 31.30 -3.92 -0.67
CA GLN A 265 32.64 -3.50 -0.23
C GLN A 265 32.58 -2.30 0.72
N GLU A 266 31.69 -1.34 0.44
CA GLU A 266 31.50 -0.19 1.32
C GLU A 266 30.96 -0.62 2.70
N LEU A 267 29.98 -1.51 2.74
CA LEU A 267 29.47 -2.06 4.01
C LEU A 267 30.54 -2.85 4.79
N ILE A 268 31.44 -3.56 4.10
CA ILE A 268 32.59 -4.22 4.75
C ILE A 268 33.50 -3.16 5.39
N ARG A 269 33.81 -2.06 4.68
CA ARG A 269 34.60 -0.95 5.23
C ARG A 269 33.95 -0.35 6.48
N VAL A 270 32.63 -0.13 6.45
CA VAL A 270 31.86 0.38 7.59
C VAL A 270 31.95 -0.60 8.77
N TYR A 271 31.78 -1.90 8.53
CA TYR A 271 31.87 -2.94 9.55
C TYR A 271 33.26 -3.02 10.18
N GLU A 272 34.32 -3.09 9.37
CA GLU A 272 35.70 -3.23 9.83
C GLU A 272 36.21 -2.00 10.57
N SER A 273 35.85 -0.79 10.10
CA SER A 273 36.22 0.46 10.78
C SER A 273 35.46 0.68 12.09
N GLY A 274 34.31 0.01 12.25
CA GLY A 274 33.42 0.22 13.39
C GLY A 274 32.76 1.60 13.42
N SER A 275 32.73 2.33 12.29
CA SER A 275 32.17 3.69 12.18
C SER A 275 30.70 3.77 12.57
N TYR A 276 29.96 2.66 12.40
CA TYR A 276 28.56 2.55 12.79
C TYR A 276 28.30 2.57 14.30
N LYS A 277 29.31 2.29 15.14
CA LYS A 277 29.15 2.15 16.60
C LYS A 277 29.01 3.51 17.28
N LYS A 278 28.00 3.64 18.15
CA LYS A 278 27.83 4.85 18.98
C LYS A 278 28.73 4.75 20.22
N LYS A 279 29.50 5.80 20.51
CA LYS A 279 30.38 5.86 21.70
C LYS A 279 29.55 5.99 22.98
N GLY A 280 29.98 5.36 24.08
CA GLY A 280 29.35 5.44 25.41
C GLY A 280 28.93 4.10 26.01
N LEU A 281 29.02 3.98 27.34
CA LEU A 281 28.77 2.74 28.11
C LEU A 281 27.35 2.19 27.92
N MET A 282 26.35 3.06 27.79
CA MET A 282 24.94 2.68 27.59
C MET A 282 24.64 2.10 26.20
N ASN A 283 25.59 2.18 25.25
CA ASN A 283 25.40 1.74 23.87
C ASN A 283 25.99 0.35 23.60
N VAL A 284 26.56 -0.34 24.59
CA VAL A 284 27.27 -1.62 24.40
C VAL A 284 26.34 -2.71 23.86
N LEU A 285 25.16 -2.88 24.46
CA LEU A 285 24.18 -3.88 24.04
C LEU A 285 23.63 -3.58 22.63
N LYS A 286 23.23 -2.33 22.41
CA LYS A 286 22.73 -1.86 21.11
C LYS A 286 23.78 -2.08 20.00
N ASN A 287 25.01 -1.61 20.22
CA ASN A 287 26.11 -1.83 19.27
C ASN A 287 26.34 -3.32 18.97
N LYS A 288 26.05 -4.24 19.90
CA LYS A 288 26.14 -5.69 19.66
C LYS A 288 25.09 -6.16 18.66
N GLU A 289 23.83 -5.77 18.82
CA GLU A 289 22.71 -6.12 17.92
C GLU A 289 22.96 -5.62 16.50
N LEU A 290 23.38 -4.35 16.34
CA LEU A 290 23.72 -3.79 15.03
C LEU A 290 24.97 -4.46 14.42
N THR A 291 25.93 -4.88 15.25
CA THR A 291 27.10 -5.65 14.78
C THR A 291 26.68 -7.02 14.26
N GLU A 292 25.78 -7.72 14.96
CA GLU A 292 25.24 -9.01 14.52
C GLU A 292 24.44 -8.86 13.22
N THR A 293 23.60 -7.83 13.12
CA THR A 293 22.86 -7.51 11.89
C THR A 293 23.79 -7.31 10.69
N LEU A 294 24.84 -6.50 10.83
CA LEU A 294 25.81 -6.28 9.75
C LEU A 294 26.60 -7.55 9.42
N ARG A 295 26.97 -8.33 10.44
CA ARG A 295 27.66 -9.61 10.25
C ARG A 295 26.83 -10.59 9.42
N ASP A 296 25.55 -10.74 9.75
CA ASP A 296 24.62 -11.63 9.04
C ASP A 296 24.38 -11.19 7.59
N ILE A 297 24.32 -9.89 7.35
CA ILE A 297 24.22 -9.31 6.00
C ILE A 297 25.46 -9.65 5.18
N LEU A 298 26.64 -9.49 5.77
CA LEU A 298 27.93 -9.62 5.09
C LEU A 298 28.43 -11.07 4.99
N LYS A 299 27.90 -11.97 5.84
CA LYS A 299 28.37 -13.35 6.05
C LYS A 299 29.84 -13.42 6.47
N VAL A 300 30.22 -12.58 7.44
CA VAL A 300 31.58 -12.48 8.03
C VAL A 300 31.59 -12.86 9.50
#